data_AF-A0AAD9MX74-F1
#
_entry.id   AF-A0AAD9MX74-F1
#
_cell.length_a   1.000
_cell.length_b   1.000
_cell.length_c   1.000
_cell.angle_alpha   90.00
_cell.angle_beta   90.00
_cell.angle_gamma   90.00
#
_symmetry.space_group_name_H-M   'P 1'
#
loop_
_entity.id
_entity.type
_entity.pdbx_description
1 polymer ?
#
loop_
_entity_poly.entity_id
_entity_poly.type
_entity_poly.pdbx_seq_one_letter_code
_entity_poly.pdbx_strand_id
1 'polypeptide(L)'
;MSKRHRIDVGDSVSKRSSTKQNCFDLQSPYLFVREEDRDKRHDKDNNIEKSRIPSSASLAMAQHAAVAATFPKTSTINPFTGMPYTPRYHTLLSKRINLPVWEYKEKFIDTMNKNQTLVLVGETGSGKTTQIPQWCLEWVRARYAKKGVACTQPRRVAAMSVAARVAEEMDVGLGQEVGYSIRFEDCTSSKTILKYMTDGMLLREAMSDPLLENYGVVMLDEAHERTLATDILMGLLKEVAKQRPDLKIIVMSATLDAGKFQTYFDNAPLMTVPGRTHPVEIFYTPEPERDYMEAAIRTVLQIHMCEEGEGDVLLFLTGQEREVESLGPDVGELKCIPLYSTLPPNLQQRIFEPPPPKRTNGAIGRKVVVSTNIAETSLTIDGVVFVIDPGFAKQKVYNPRIRVESLLVTAISKASSQQRAGRAGPPETLMRALELLNYLAAIDDDGELTELGSMMAEFPLDPQLAKMVIASCDYNCSNEILSVTAMLSGNNESCDPSLW
;
A
#
# COMPACT_ATOMS: atom_id res chain seq x y z
N MET A 1 7.07 -62.07 -6.15
CA MET A 1 7.23 -62.60 -4.77
C MET A 1 6.68 -61.56 -3.78
N SER A 2 6.11 -61.97 -2.63
CA SER A 2 6.04 -61.24 -1.32
C SER A 2 5.82 -59.71 -1.26
N LYS A 3 4.87 -59.08 -0.55
CA LYS A 3 3.85 -59.44 0.51
C LYS A 3 2.63 -58.49 0.33
N ARG A 4 1.35 -58.88 0.55
CA ARG A 4 0.52 -58.85 1.82
C ARG A 4 0.60 -57.51 2.60
N HIS A 5 -0.46 -56.91 3.18
CA HIS A 5 -1.85 -57.35 3.49
C HIS A 5 -2.84 -56.18 3.77
N ARG A 6 -4.14 -56.35 3.41
CA ARG A 6 -5.40 -56.02 4.15
C ARG A 6 -6.57 -56.35 3.19
N ILE A 7 -7.46 -57.32 3.38
CA ILE A 7 -8.36 -57.73 4.50
C ILE A 7 -9.66 -56.89 4.54
N ASP A 8 -10.73 -57.50 4.03
CA ASP A 8 -12.14 -57.14 4.24
C ASP A 8 -12.72 -57.79 5.51
N VAL A 9 -13.69 -57.10 6.14
CA VAL A 9 -14.79 -57.69 6.93
C VAL A 9 -16.00 -56.75 6.78
N GLY A 10 -17.21 -57.27 6.54
CA GLY A 10 -18.40 -56.48 6.24
C GLY A 10 -19.61 -56.68 7.17
N ASP A 11 -20.65 -55.92 6.91
CA ASP A 11 -22.08 -56.02 7.28
C ASP A 11 -22.51 -56.61 8.64
N SER A 12 -23.22 -55.78 9.42
CA SER A 12 -24.32 -56.24 10.28
C SER A 12 -25.46 -55.21 10.43
N VAL A 13 -26.36 -55.21 9.45
CA VAL A 13 -27.84 -55.18 9.58
C VAL A 13 -28.47 -54.75 10.92
N SER A 14 -29.36 -53.75 10.87
CA SER A 14 -30.66 -53.83 11.57
C SER A 14 -31.78 -53.19 10.73
N LYS A 15 -33.05 -53.57 10.96
CA LYS A 15 -34.21 -53.20 10.13
C LYS A 15 -35.41 -52.78 10.98
N ARG A 16 -36.17 -51.76 10.50
CA ARG A 16 -37.65 -51.57 10.53
C ARG A 16 -37.97 -50.08 10.27
N SER A 17 -38.89 -49.59 9.41
CA SER A 17 -40.23 -49.99 8.94
C SER A 17 -41.30 -50.01 10.05
N SER A 18 -42.44 -49.31 10.00
CA SER A 18 -43.15 -48.55 8.96
C SER A 18 -44.01 -47.43 9.65
N THR A 19 -44.99 -46.67 9.10
CA THR A 19 -45.96 -46.86 7.99
C THR A 19 -46.52 -45.49 7.50
N LYS A 20 -47.33 -45.47 6.43
CA LYS A 20 -47.89 -44.29 5.74
C LYS A 20 -49.29 -43.86 6.22
N GLN A 21 -49.66 -42.59 6.00
CA GLN A 21 -50.89 -42.07 5.35
C GLN A 21 -50.75 -40.53 5.22
N ASN A 22 -50.88 -39.86 4.07
CA ASN A 22 -52.06 -39.59 3.20
C ASN A 22 -53.16 -38.79 3.94
N CYS A 23 -53.79 -37.72 3.43
CA CYS A 23 -53.88 -37.06 2.09
C CYS A 23 -54.20 -35.54 2.33
N PHE A 24 -54.25 -34.55 1.41
CA PHE A 24 -54.78 -34.42 0.04
C PHE A 24 -54.18 -33.20 -0.71
N ASP A 25 -54.45 -33.07 -2.02
CA ASP A 25 -53.99 -31.99 -2.94
C ASP A 25 -54.80 -30.67 -2.86
N LEU A 26 -54.24 -29.56 -3.40
CA LEU A 26 -54.73 -28.89 -4.65
C LEU A 26 -54.01 -27.57 -5.02
N GLN A 27 -53.35 -27.59 -6.20
CA GLN A 27 -53.26 -26.61 -7.32
C GLN A 27 -53.18 -25.06 -7.17
N SER A 28 -52.54 -24.47 -8.20
CA SER A 28 -52.35 -23.03 -8.56
C SER A 28 -53.63 -22.39 -9.19
N PRO A 29 -53.72 -21.15 -9.76
CA PRO A 29 -52.69 -20.17 -10.18
C PRO A 29 -52.99 -18.63 -10.01
N TYR A 30 -52.09 -17.79 -10.57
CA TYR A 30 -52.18 -16.37 -11.04
C TYR A 30 -53.57 -15.65 -11.12
N LEU A 31 -53.63 -14.34 -10.80
CA LEU A 31 -53.69 -13.20 -11.79
C LEU A 31 -53.65 -11.77 -11.15
N PHE A 32 -53.85 -10.73 -11.98
CA PHE A 32 -53.82 -9.26 -11.78
C PHE A 32 -55.16 -8.64 -11.29
N VAL A 33 -55.09 -7.35 -10.88
CA VAL A 33 -56.07 -6.21 -10.89
C VAL A 33 -55.88 -5.40 -9.58
N ARG A 34 -55.66 -4.08 -9.50
CA ARG A 34 -56.09 -2.82 -10.19
C ARG A 34 -57.42 -2.23 -9.65
N GLU A 35 -57.72 -0.97 -9.97
CA GLU A 35 -58.87 -0.13 -9.50
C GLU A 35 -58.82 0.38 -8.04
N GLU A 36 -59.37 1.54 -7.66
CA GLU A 36 -59.46 2.85 -8.38
C GLU A 36 -59.76 4.03 -7.41
N ASP A 37 -59.95 5.24 -7.97
CA ASP A 37 -59.93 6.56 -7.33
C ASP A 37 -60.97 6.87 -6.22
N ARG A 38 -60.72 7.97 -5.49
CA ARG A 38 -61.82 8.85 -5.03
C ARG A 38 -61.44 10.34 -4.93
N ASP A 39 -62.24 11.13 -5.64
CA ASP A 39 -62.24 12.60 -5.83
C ASP A 39 -62.18 13.48 -4.56
N LYS A 40 -61.53 14.66 -4.63
CA LYS A 40 -62.24 15.98 -4.64
C LYS A 40 -61.33 17.24 -4.79
N ARG A 41 -61.34 17.78 -6.01
CA ARG A 41 -61.34 19.19 -6.48
C ARG A 41 -61.11 20.35 -5.49
N HIS A 42 -60.34 21.35 -5.95
CA HIS A 42 -60.76 22.76 -5.93
C HIS A 42 -60.10 23.57 -7.06
N ASP A 43 -60.87 24.40 -7.77
CA ASP A 43 -60.43 25.13 -8.98
C ASP A 43 -59.80 26.50 -8.71
N LYS A 44 -58.86 26.94 -9.59
CA LYS A 44 -59.01 28.18 -10.39
C LYS A 44 -57.87 28.49 -11.40
N ASP A 45 -58.27 28.53 -12.67
CA ASP A 45 -57.93 29.51 -13.73
C ASP A 45 -56.53 30.13 -13.88
N ASN A 46 -55.93 29.89 -15.06
CA ASN A 46 -55.24 30.84 -15.97
C ASN A 46 -54.05 31.68 -15.44
N ASN A 47 -52.92 31.81 -16.15
CA ASN A 47 -52.79 31.93 -17.60
C ASN A 47 -51.41 31.45 -18.15
N ILE A 48 -51.22 31.48 -19.47
CA ILE A 48 -50.11 30.83 -20.19
C ILE A 48 -48.85 31.70 -20.30
N GLU A 49 -47.67 31.15 -19.98
CA GLU A 49 -46.41 31.53 -20.63
C GLU A 49 -45.43 30.35 -20.76
N LYS A 50 -44.67 30.27 -21.86
CA LYS A 50 -43.81 29.11 -22.20
C LYS A 50 -42.37 29.31 -21.71
N SER A 51 -42.07 28.90 -20.47
CA SER A 51 -40.68 28.74 -20.01
C SER A 51 -40.13 27.37 -20.43
N ARG A 52 -38.82 27.31 -20.75
CA ARG A 52 -38.16 26.08 -21.18
C ARG A 52 -37.81 25.21 -19.97
N ILE A 53 -38.16 23.92 -20.00
CA ILE A 53 -37.56 22.92 -19.11
C ILE A 53 -36.05 22.89 -19.42
N PRO A 54 -35.17 23.20 -18.46
CA PRO A 54 -33.74 23.07 -18.69
C PRO A 54 -33.32 21.59 -18.59
N SER A 55 -32.36 21.17 -19.40
CA SER A 55 -31.83 19.81 -19.33
C SER A 55 -31.06 19.57 -18.02
N SER A 56 -30.96 18.31 -17.59
CA SER A 56 -30.34 17.90 -16.32
C SER A 56 -28.90 18.41 -16.11
N ALA A 57 -28.19 18.74 -17.19
CA ALA A 57 -26.88 19.39 -17.14
C ALA A 57 -26.86 20.75 -16.41
N SER A 58 -27.95 21.52 -16.43
CA SER A 58 -27.95 22.86 -15.81
C SER A 58 -28.00 22.80 -14.28
N LEU A 59 -28.67 21.81 -13.70
CA LEU A 59 -28.69 21.62 -12.25
C LEU A 59 -27.31 21.21 -11.71
N ALA A 60 -26.59 20.36 -12.45
CA ALA A 60 -25.22 19.99 -12.11
C ALA A 60 -24.28 21.22 -12.09
N MET A 61 -24.36 22.09 -13.11
CA MET A 61 -23.59 23.34 -13.12
C MET A 61 -23.98 24.31 -11.98
N ALA A 62 -25.26 24.42 -11.65
CA ALA A 62 -25.71 25.25 -10.53
C ALA A 62 -25.19 24.74 -9.17
N GLN A 63 -25.13 23.42 -8.98
CA GLN A 63 -24.57 22.82 -7.77
C GLN A 63 -23.05 23.02 -7.67
N HIS A 64 -22.30 22.90 -8.78
CA HIS A 64 -20.86 23.21 -8.78
C HIS A 64 -20.55 24.67 -8.44
N ALA A 65 -21.39 25.63 -8.86
CA ALA A 65 -21.23 27.04 -8.50
C ALA A 65 -21.43 27.30 -6.99
N ALA A 66 -22.35 26.59 -6.34
CA ALA A 66 -22.66 26.77 -4.92
C ALA A 66 -21.52 26.30 -4.00
N VAL A 67 -20.82 25.21 -4.35
CA VAL A 67 -19.71 24.65 -3.54
C VAL A 67 -18.51 25.61 -3.44
N ALA A 68 -18.34 26.50 -4.42
CA ALA A 68 -17.25 27.50 -4.41
C ALA A 68 -17.43 28.62 -3.35
N ALA A 69 -18.59 28.71 -2.69
CA ALA A 69 -18.91 29.80 -1.77
C ALA A 69 -18.52 29.55 -0.29
N THR A 70 -18.13 28.33 0.07
CA THR A 70 -17.85 27.91 1.47
C THR A 70 -16.45 27.36 1.68
N PHE A 71 -15.43 28.00 1.10
CA PHE A 71 -14.05 27.77 1.52
C PHE A 71 -13.83 28.32 2.94
N PRO A 72 -13.26 27.53 3.88
CA PRO A 72 -12.62 28.09 5.06
C PRO A 72 -11.55 29.09 4.62
N LYS A 73 -11.38 30.21 5.34
CA LYS A 73 -10.34 31.20 5.03
C LYS A 73 -8.95 30.63 5.31
N THR A 74 -8.41 29.85 4.38
CA THR A 74 -7.01 29.45 4.36
C THR A 74 -6.15 30.70 4.38
N SER A 75 -5.19 30.77 5.31
CA SER A 75 -4.16 31.80 5.31
C SER A 75 -3.54 31.92 3.91
N THR A 76 -3.36 33.13 3.40
CA THR A 76 -2.62 33.37 2.16
C THR A 76 -1.12 33.14 2.33
N ILE A 77 -0.66 33.07 3.58
CA ILE A 77 0.73 32.85 3.99
C ILE A 77 0.89 31.43 4.54
N ASN A 78 1.91 30.72 4.08
CA ASN A 78 2.35 29.43 4.59
C ASN A 78 2.89 29.58 6.03
N PRO A 79 2.31 28.89 7.03
CA PRO A 79 2.67 29.07 8.44
C PRO A 79 4.07 28.53 8.80
N PHE A 80 4.69 27.75 7.91
CA PHE A 80 6.01 27.16 8.11
C PHE A 80 7.13 28.04 7.54
N THR A 81 6.93 28.58 6.34
CA THR A 81 7.95 29.40 5.64
C THR A 81 7.78 30.91 5.85
N GLY A 82 6.60 31.36 6.29
CA GLY A 82 6.27 32.78 6.38
C GLY A 82 6.04 33.47 5.02
N MET A 83 6.09 32.72 3.92
CA MET A 83 5.91 33.24 2.55
C MET A 83 4.49 32.98 2.03
N PRO A 84 3.99 33.77 1.04
CA PRO A 84 2.74 33.47 0.36
C PRO A 84 2.77 32.10 -0.31
N TYR A 85 1.64 31.39 -0.30
CA TYR A 85 1.53 30.08 -0.99
C TYR A 85 1.71 30.21 -2.50
N THR A 86 2.34 29.21 -3.12
CA THR A 86 2.56 29.18 -4.58
C THR A 86 1.28 28.84 -5.36
N PRO A 87 1.19 29.20 -6.66
CA PRO A 87 0.13 28.71 -7.55
C PRO A 87 0.08 27.17 -7.64
N ARG A 88 1.22 26.50 -7.43
CA ARG A 88 1.31 25.03 -7.41
C ARG A 88 0.57 24.45 -6.21
N TYR A 89 0.76 25.01 -5.01
CA TYR A 89 0.02 24.63 -3.81
C TYR A 89 -1.50 24.67 -4.03
N HIS A 90 -2.03 25.78 -4.55
CA HIS A 90 -3.47 25.91 -4.81
C HIS A 90 -3.97 24.90 -5.85
N THR A 91 -3.14 24.57 -6.85
CA THR A 91 -3.44 23.55 -7.89
C THR A 91 -3.41 22.12 -7.34
N LEU A 92 -2.60 21.84 -6.31
CA LEU A 92 -2.61 20.57 -5.59
C LEU A 92 -3.77 20.48 -4.59
N LEU A 93 -4.04 21.55 -3.83
CA LEU A 93 -5.10 21.63 -2.84
C LEU A 93 -6.49 21.37 -3.44
N SER A 94 -6.78 21.94 -4.61
CA SER A 94 -8.05 21.70 -5.31
C SER A 94 -8.24 20.25 -5.75
N LYS A 95 -7.17 19.50 -6.03
CA LYS A 95 -7.23 18.05 -6.25
C LYS A 95 -7.41 17.28 -4.94
N ARG A 96 -6.64 17.62 -3.91
CA ARG A 96 -6.62 16.93 -2.60
C ARG A 96 -7.96 16.94 -1.86
N ILE A 97 -8.72 18.04 -1.96
CA ILE A 97 -10.04 18.18 -1.34
C ILE A 97 -11.05 17.13 -1.87
N ASN A 98 -10.81 16.60 -3.08
CA ASN A 98 -11.68 15.57 -3.69
C ASN A 98 -11.30 14.12 -3.32
N LEU A 99 -10.26 13.91 -2.50
CA LEU A 99 -9.84 12.57 -2.04
C LEU A 99 -10.82 12.00 -1.01
N PRO A 100 -11.16 10.69 -1.05
CA PRO A 100 -12.14 10.07 -0.15
C PRO A 100 -11.91 10.33 1.35
N VAL A 101 -10.67 10.41 1.82
CA VAL A 101 -10.39 10.74 3.24
C VAL A 101 -10.92 12.11 3.66
N TRP A 102 -11.01 13.08 2.75
CA TRP A 102 -11.26 14.50 3.10
C TRP A 102 -12.66 14.73 3.66
N GLU A 103 -13.65 13.96 3.20
CA GLU A 103 -15.02 13.91 3.76
C GLU A 103 -15.04 13.55 5.26
N TYR A 104 -13.99 12.89 5.76
CA TYR A 104 -13.90 12.36 7.12
C TYR A 104 -12.91 13.14 8.00
N LYS A 105 -12.35 14.27 7.55
CA LYS A 105 -11.33 15.03 8.32
C LYS A 105 -11.78 15.40 9.73
N GLU A 106 -13.01 15.89 9.88
CA GLU A 106 -13.55 16.27 11.19
C GLU A 106 -13.70 15.04 12.10
N LYS A 107 -14.36 13.97 11.61
CA LYS A 107 -14.53 12.69 12.32
C LYS A 107 -13.19 12.09 12.75
N PHE A 108 -12.16 12.18 11.91
CA PHE A 108 -10.81 11.75 12.23
C PHE A 108 -10.23 12.51 13.42
N ILE A 109 -10.20 13.85 13.36
CA ILE A 109 -9.69 14.70 14.45
C ILE A 109 -10.47 14.46 15.75
N ASP A 110 -11.79 14.32 15.65
CA ASP A 110 -12.66 14.08 16.80
C ASP A 110 -12.41 12.73 17.47
N THR A 111 -12.10 11.69 16.68
CA THR A 111 -11.74 10.36 17.17
C THR A 111 -10.33 10.34 17.77
N MET A 112 -9.37 11.02 17.13
CA MET A 112 -7.98 11.20 17.57
C MET A 112 -7.89 12.01 18.88
N ASN A 113 -8.77 12.99 19.09
CA ASN A 113 -8.87 13.70 20.37
C ASN A 113 -9.27 12.75 21.50
N LYS A 114 -10.31 11.93 21.28
CA LYS A 114 -10.96 11.08 22.30
C LYS A 114 -10.19 9.81 22.65
N ASN A 115 -9.35 9.30 21.75
CA ASN A 115 -8.67 8.00 21.89
C ASN A 115 -7.15 8.16 21.77
N GLN A 116 -6.36 7.31 22.43
CA GLN A 116 -4.90 7.31 22.29
C GLN A 116 -4.45 6.63 21.00
N THR A 117 -5.05 5.49 20.69
CA THR A 117 -4.81 4.71 19.46
C THR A 117 -6.03 4.76 18.54
N LEU A 118 -5.80 4.76 17.23
CA LEU A 118 -6.83 4.74 16.19
C LEU A 118 -6.43 3.78 15.06
N VAL A 119 -7.33 2.87 14.67
CA VAL A 119 -7.19 2.08 13.44
C VAL A 119 -7.93 2.80 12.32
N LEU A 120 -7.23 3.09 11.21
CA LEU A 120 -7.81 3.73 10.03
C LEU A 120 -7.67 2.78 8.83
N VAL A 121 -8.81 2.45 8.22
CA VAL A 121 -8.87 1.59 7.02
C VAL A 121 -9.40 2.40 5.86
N GLY A 122 -8.72 2.31 4.72
CA GLY A 122 -9.17 2.89 3.47
C GLY A 122 -8.30 2.41 2.31
N GLU A 123 -8.93 2.18 1.16
CA GLU A 123 -8.29 1.60 -0.02
C GLU A 123 -7.05 2.40 -0.50
N THR A 124 -6.22 1.77 -1.33
CA THR A 124 -5.13 2.44 -2.04
C THR A 124 -5.66 3.64 -2.83
N GLY A 125 -4.92 4.75 -2.85
CA GLY A 125 -5.35 6.00 -3.50
C GLY A 125 -6.39 6.84 -2.74
N SER A 126 -7.03 6.33 -1.68
CA SER A 126 -8.02 7.09 -0.88
C SER A 126 -7.49 8.38 -0.21
N GLY A 127 -6.17 8.49 -0.06
CA GLY A 127 -5.49 9.66 0.50
C GLY A 127 -4.82 9.45 1.87
N LYS A 128 -4.83 8.24 2.44
CA LYS A 128 -4.28 7.92 3.78
C LYS A 128 -2.89 8.55 4.02
N THR A 129 -1.89 8.07 3.29
CA THR A 129 -0.47 8.37 3.49
C THR A 129 -0.11 9.83 3.25
N THR A 130 -0.85 10.53 2.37
CA THR A 130 -0.55 11.94 2.05
C THR A 130 -1.28 12.91 2.97
N GLN A 131 -2.57 12.68 3.28
CA GLN A 131 -3.40 13.68 3.98
C GLN A 131 -3.42 13.48 5.50
N ILE A 132 -3.47 12.24 6.00
CA ILE A 132 -3.60 11.98 7.44
C ILE A 132 -2.38 12.51 8.23
N PRO A 133 -1.11 12.35 7.78
CA PRO A 133 0.03 12.91 8.50
C PRO A 133 0.04 14.44 8.53
N GLN A 134 -0.50 15.11 7.50
CA GLN A 134 -0.64 16.57 7.49
C GLN A 134 -1.65 17.05 8.54
N TRP A 135 -2.78 16.34 8.72
CA TRP A 135 -3.76 16.68 9.76
C TRP A 135 -3.26 16.31 11.17
N CYS A 136 -2.46 15.24 11.28
CA CYS A 136 -1.72 14.93 12.51
C CYS A 136 -0.74 16.06 12.84
N LEU A 137 -0.06 16.63 11.84
CA LEU A 137 0.84 17.75 12.04
C LEU A 137 0.09 19.02 12.49
N GLU A 138 -1.04 19.35 11.87
CA GLU A 138 -1.94 20.42 12.35
C GLU A 138 -2.30 20.21 13.83
N TRP A 139 -2.70 18.99 14.20
CA TRP A 139 -3.08 18.61 15.57
C TRP A 139 -1.92 18.72 16.57
N VAL A 140 -0.71 18.30 16.17
CA VAL A 140 0.53 18.37 16.97
C VAL A 140 0.98 19.82 17.16
N ARG A 141 1.04 20.61 16.08
CA ARG A 141 1.49 22.02 16.12
C ARG A 141 0.58 22.89 16.99
N ALA A 142 -0.70 22.55 17.11
CA ALA A 142 -1.65 23.20 18.02
C ALA A 142 -1.45 22.85 19.52
N ARG A 143 -0.57 21.89 19.86
CA ARG A 143 -0.39 21.37 21.24
C ARG A 143 1.06 21.34 21.72
N TYR A 144 2.02 21.11 20.83
CA TYR A 144 3.43 20.88 21.17
C TYR A 144 4.35 21.78 20.34
N ALA A 145 5.21 22.54 21.02
CA ALA A 145 6.18 23.40 20.34
C ALA A 145 7.26 22.60 19.57
N LYS A 146 7.71 21.46 20.11
CA LYS A 146 8.88 20.72 19.59
C LYS A 146 8.59 19.35 18.95
N LYS A 147 7.49 18.68 19.31
CA LYS A 147 7.22 17.30 18.84
C LYS A 147 6.83 17.24 17.37
N GLY A 148 7.28 16.21 16.66
CA GLY A 148 6.95 15.93 15.26
C GLY A 148 5.89 14.84 15.09
N VAL A 149 5.69 14.45 13.83
CA VAL A 149 4.89 13.30 13.37
C VAL A 149 5.81 12.31 12.66
N ALA A 150 5.79 11.05 13.09
CA ALA A 150 6.40 9.93 12.39
C ALA A 150 5.36 9.23 11.51
N CYS A 151 5.68 8.95 10.26
CA CYS A 151 4.87 8.07 9.41
C CYS A 151 5.76 6.99 8.79
N THR A 152 5.55 5.73 9.17
CA THR A 152 6.36 4.63 8.64
C THR A 152 5.83 4.14 7.30
N GLN A 153 6.69 3.50 6.52
CA GLN A 153 6.38 2.85 5.26
C GLN A 153 7.20 1.55 5.17
N PRO A 154 6.60 0.42 4.77
CA PRO A 154 7.35 -0.82 4.52
C PRO A 154 8.48 -0.68 3.48
N ARG A 155 8.36 0.25 2.52
CA ARG A 155 9.27 0.38 1.36
C ARG A 155 10.00 1.72 1.32
N ARG A 156 11.32 1.67 1.09
CA ARG A 156 12.21 2.86 0.91
C ARG A 156 11.64 3.84 -0.12
N VAL A 157 11.27 3.34 -1.29
CA VAL A 157 10.76 4.14 -2.44
C VAL A 157 9.51 4.91 -2.08
N ALA A 158 8.60 4.30 -1.31
CA ALA A 158 7.37 4.93 -0.86
C ALA A 158 7.65 6.06 0.14
N ALA A 159 8.53 5.83 1.13
CA ALA A 159 8.95 6.88 2.06
C ALA A 159 9.56 8.10 1.34
N MET A 160 10.44 7.87 0.36
CA MET A 160 11.05 8.95 -0.45
C MET A 160 10.01 9.70 -1.29
N SER A 161 9.21 8.97 -2.08
CA SER A 161 8.26 9.56 -3.03
C SER A 161 7.10 10.26 -2.33
N VAL A 162 6.60 9.72 -1.22
CA VAL A 162 5.52 10.36 -0.46
C VAL A 162 6.00 11.55 0.36
N ALA A 163 7.23 11.54 0.88
CA ALA A 163 7.83 12.73 1.51
C ALA A 163 8.04 13.85 0.49
N ALA A 164 8.59 13.53 -0.69
CA ALA A 164 8.73 14.50 -1.78
C ALA A 164 7.37 15.08 -2.17
N ARG A 165 6.36 14.23 -2.38
CA ARG A 165 5.00 14.66 -2.70
C ARG A 165 4.37 15.52 -1.60
N VAL A 166 4.54 15.16 -0.32
CA VAL A 166 3.93 15.91 0.79
C VAL A 166 4.67 17.21 1.07
N ALA A 167 5.96 17.32 0.77
CA ALA A 167 6.67 18.60 0.73
C ALA A 167 6.07 19.55 -0.32
N GLU A 168 5.76 19.05 -1.53
CA GLU A 168 5.04 19.83 -2.55
C GLU A 168 3.61 20.20 -2.14
N GLU A 169 2.88 19.29 -1.48
CA GLU A 169 1.52 19.55 -0.99
C GLU A 169 1.48 20.53 0.20
N MET A 170 2.55 20.64 0.97
CA MET A 170 2.72 21.62 2.05
C MET A 170 3.45 22.90 1.62
N ASP A 171 3.88 22.98 0.36
CA ASP A 171 4.60 24.13 -0.22
C ASP A 171 5.91 24.46 0.53
N VAL A 172 6.67 23.40 0.88
CA VAL A 172 7.95 23.45 1.63
C VAL A 172 9.07 22.71 0.89
N GLY A 173 10.32 22.96 1.30
CA GLY A 173 11.47 22.23 0.80
C GLY A 173 11.57 20.82 1.39
N LEU A 174 11.83 19.82 0.54
CA LEU A 174 12.12 18.46 1.02
C LEU A 174 13.41 18.47 1.87
N GLY A 175 13.37 17.78 3.02
CA GLY A 175 14.43 17.81 4.03
C GLY A 175 14.40 19.05 4.93
N GLN A 176 13.49 19.99 4.72
CA GLN A 176 13.18 21.06 5.67
C GLN A 176 12.08 20.59 6.63
N GLU A 177 10.87 21.12 6.54
CA GLU A 177 9.79 20.81 7.47
C GLU A 177 9.15 19.43 7.23
N VAL A 178 9.16 18.97 5.97
CA VAL A 178 8.86 17.59 5.56
C VAL A 178 10.16 16.92 5.10
N GLY A 179 10.46 15.73 5.62
CA GLY A 179 11.66 14.98 5.26
C GLY A 179 11.42 13.47 5.27
N TYR A 180 12.46 12.71 4.91
CA TYR A 180 12.44 11.25 5.04
C TYR A 180 13.73 10.67 5.60
N SER A 181 13.65 9.50 6.22
CA SER A 181 14.82 8.77 6.72
C SER A 181 14.74 7.28 6.36
N ILE A 182 15.73 6.78 5.64
CA ILE A 182 15.81 5.38 5.20
C ILE A 182 17.23 4.83 5.45
N ARG A 183 17.39 3.51 5.39
CA ARG A 183 18.70 2.86 5.58
C ARG A 183 19.73 3.44 4.60
N PHE A 184 20.79 4.03 5.16
CA PHE A 184 21.88 4.75 4.48
C PHE A 184 21.58 6.14 3.88
N GLU A 185 20.39 6.72 4.08
CA GLU A 185 20.04 8.03 3.50
C GLU A 185 19.04 8.77 4.40
N ASP A 186 19.48 9.89 5.01
CA ASP A 186 18.65 10.72 5.89
C ASP A 186 18.46 12.11 5.27
N CYS A 187 17.25 12.37 4.77
CA CYS A 187 16.84 13.62 4.17
C CYS A 187 15.96 14.38 5.18
N THR A 188 16.56 14.78 6.29
CA THR A 188 15.93 15.57 7.36
C THR A 188 16.85 16.70 7.85
N SER A 189 16.31 17.59 8.67
CA SER A 189 17.07 18.68 9.31
C SER A 189 16.44 19.06 10.66
N SER A 190 17.05 20.00 11.38
CA SER A 190 16.52 20.55 12.64
C SER A 190 15.17 21.27 12.50
N LYS A 191 14.62 21.40 11.28
CA LYS A 191 13.27 21.89 11.02
C LYS A 191 12.23 20.78 10.80
N THR A 192 12.65 19.53 10.63
CA THR A 192 11.74 18.45 10.21
C THR A 192 10.72 18.13 11.31
N ILE A 193 9.46 18.36 10.99
CA ILE A 193 8.30 18.18 11.87
C ILE A 193 7.36 17.07 11.37
N LEU A 194 7.49 16.66 10.11
CA LEU A 194 6.88 15.46 9.55
C LEU A 194 7.98 14.61 8.88
N LYS A 195 8.30 13.46 9.49
CA LYS A 195 9.32 12.51 9.00
C LYS A 195 8.63 11.25 8.47
N TYR A 196 8.77 10.98 7.18
CA TYR A 196 8.44 9.66 6.62
C TYR A 196 9.66 8.74 6.74
N MET A 197 9.49 7.47 7.09
CA MET A 197 10.65 6.59 7.24
C MET A 197 10.31 5.14 6.97
N THR A 198 11.32 4.32 6.67
CA THR A 198 11.08 2.86 6.69
C THR A 198 10.84 2.38 8.11
N ASP A 199 9.96 1.40 8.31
CA ASP A 199 9.66 0.79 9.63
C ASP A 199 10.95 0.48 10.43
N GLY A 200 11.93 -0.17 9.80
CA GLY A 200 13.23 -0.50 10.41
C GLY A 200 14.14 0.70 10.75
N MET A 201 13.79 1.93 10.33
CA MET A 201 14.46 3.16 10.80
C MET A 201 13.78 3.71 12.05
N LEU A 202 12.44 3.70 12.13
CA LEU A 202 11.76 4.05 13.39
C LEU A 202 12.14 3.05 14.50
N LEU A 203 12.30 1.77 14.16
CA LEU A 203 12.74 0.75 15.11
C LEU A 203 14.17 0.99 15.63
N ARG A 204 15.09 1.52 14.82
CA ARG A 204 16.42 1.95 15.31
C ARG A 204 16.32 3.25 16.13
N GLU A 205 15.51 4.21 15.69
CA GLU A 205 15.27 5.44 16.47
C GLU A 205 14.70 5.10 17.87
N ALA A 206 13.87 4.07 17.96
CA ALA A 206 13.35 3.51 19.22
C ALA A 206 14.38 2.72 20.07
N MET A 207 15.57 2.40 19.56
CA MET A 207 16.66 1.87 20.39
C MET A 207 17.33 2.98 21.19
N SER A 208 17.59 4.13 20.54
CA SER A 208 18.23 5.29 21.17
C SER A 208 17.23 6.18 21.94
N ASP A 209 15.95 6.20 21.53
CA ASP A 209 14.83 6.91 22.17
C ASP A 209 13.65 5.93 22.42
N PRO A 210 13.71 5.07 23.45
CA PRO A 210 12.71 4.03 23.70
C PRO A 210 11.28 4.52 23.99
N LEU A 211 11.10 5.82 24.27
CA LEU A 211 9.78 6.45 24.47
C LEU A 211 9.36 7.34 23.29
N LEU A 212 10.16 7.38 22.21
CA LEU A 212 9.95 8.17 21.02
C LEU A 212 9.54 9.62 21.36
N GLU A 213 10.28 10.23 22.30
CA GLU A 213 10.06 11.55 22.90
C GLU A 213 9.89 12.67 21.87
N ASN A 214 10.61 12.55 20.76
CA ASN A 214 10.57 13.48 19.64
C ASN A 214 9.19 13.53 18.94
N TYR A 215 8.31 12.55 19.13
CA TYR A 215 7.03 12.44 18.42
C TYR A 215 5.82 12.65 19.32
N GLY A 216 4.83 13.38 18.79
CA GLY A 216 3.48 13.49 19.38
C GLY A 216 2.47 12.56 18.72
N VAL A 217 2.76 12.12 17.49
CA VAL A 217 1.99 11.12 16.74
C VAL A 217 2.97 10.19 16.04
N VAL A 218 2.76 8.89 16.19
CA VAL A 218 3.41 7.84 15.40
C VAL A 218 2.37 7.12 14.57
N MET A 219 2.62 6.99 13.27
CA MET A 219 1.72 6.36 12.32
C MET A 219 2.40 5.15 11.68
N LEU A 220 1.80 3.97 11.81
CA LEU A 220 2.19 2.75 11.11
C LEU A 220 1.30 2.60 9.89
N ASP A 221 1.79 2.91 8.69
CA ASP A 221 1.01 2.82 7.45
C ASP A 221 1.33 1.56 6.64
N GLU A 222 0.40 1.20 5.75
CA GLU A 222 0.38 -0.06 5.02
C GLU A 222 0.59 -1.28 5.94
N ALA A 223 0.09 -1.23 7.19
CA ALA A 223 0.37 -2.22 8.24
C ALA A 223 -0.08 -3.66 7.92
N HIS A 224 -0.88 -3.82 6.86
CA HIS A 224 -1.28 -5.09 6.26
C HIS A 224 -0.17 -5.80 5.47
N GLU A 225 0.96 -5.14 5.19
CA GLU A 225 2.17 -5.78 4.68
C GLU A 225 2.82 -6.70 5.72
N ARG A 226 2.51 -6.50 7.01
CA ARG A 226 2.95 -7.35 8.13
C ARG A 226 4.47 -7.61 8.10
N THR A 227 5.27 -6.58 7.84
CA THR A 227 6.73 -6.76 7.87
C THR A 227 7.19 -7.04 9.29
N LEU A 228 8.34 -7.70 9.44
CA LEU A 228 8.94 -7.95 10.76
C LEU A 228 9.08 -6.66 11.59
N ALA A 229 9.51 -5.56 10.94
CA ALA A 229 9.67 -4.28 11.62
C ALA A 229 8.32 -3.67 12.00
N THR A 230 7.28 -3.81 11.16
CA THR A 230 5.91 -3.36 11.48
C THR A 230 5.36 -4.08 12.70
N ASP A 231 5.50 -5.41 12.75
CA ASP A 231 4.99 -6.24 13.85
C ASP A 231 5.74 -5.98 15.18
N ILE A 232 7.07 -5.81 15.14
CA ILE A 232 7.86 -5.43 16.32
C ILE A 232 7.48 -4.01 16.80
N LEU A 233 7.30 -3.05 15.88
CA LEU A 233 6.86 -1.70 16.24
C LEU A 233 5.46 -1.71 16.87
N MET A 234 4.53 -2.56 16.42
CA MET A 234 3.23 -2.70 17.09
C MET A 234 3.36 -3.19 18.54
N GLY A 235 4.31 -4.09 18.81
CA GLY A 235 4.67 -4.50 20.17
C GLY A 235 5.23 -3.35 21.00
N LEU A 236 6.31 -2.74 20.54
CA LEU A 236 7.00 -1.65 21.24
C LEU A 236 6.06 -0.46 21.50
N LEU A 237 5.31 -0.01 20.48
CA LEU A 237 4.40 1.13 20.62
C LEU A 237 3.23 0.82 21.58
N LYS A 238 2.78 -0.43 21.71
CA LYS A 238 1.76 -0.79 22.71
C LYS A 238 2.29 -0.65 24.15
N GLU A 239 3.55 -0.96 24.41
CA GLU A 239 4.17 -0.74 25.73
C GLU A 239 4.52 0.73 25.98
N VAL A 240 4.99 1.46 24.96
CA VAL A 240 5.21 2.92 25.04
C VAL A 240 3.91 3.66 25.31
N ALA A 241 2.79 3.26 24.72
CA ALA A 241 1.48 3.87 24.95
C ALA A 241 1.09 3.92 26.44
N LYS A 242 1.37 2.85 27.20
CA LYS A 242 1.09 2.77 28.64
C LYS A 242 1.89 3.79 29.46
N GLN A 243 3.08 4.16 28.97
CA GLN A 243 4.00 5.10 29.64
C GLN A 243 3.83 6.54 29.13
N ARG A 244 3.36 6.73 27.90
CA ARG A 244 3.25 8.01 27.20
C ARG A 244 1.80 8.28 26.76
N PRO A 245 0.89 8.65 27.69
CA PRO A 245 -0.52 8.97 27.38
C PRO A 245 -0.69 10.21 26.50
N ASP A 246 0.37 10.99 26.29
CA ASP A 246 0.44 12.12 25.36
C ASP A 246 0.68 11.70 23.91
N LEU A 247 1.29 10.53 23.68
CA LEU A 247 1.58 9.99 22.35
C LEU A 247 0.29 9.43 21.73
N LYS A 248 -0.01 9.83 20.49
CA LYS A 248 -1.04 9.21 19.66
C LYS A 248 -0.45 8.16 18.72
N ILE A 249 -1.13 7.03 18.56
CA ILE A 249 -0.75 5.95 17.64
C ILE A 249 -1.84 5.79 16.58
N ILE A 250 -1.46 5.72 15.31
CA ILE A 250 -2.40 5.51 14.21
C ILE A 250 -1.93 4.33 13.36
N VAL A 251 -2.76 3.30 13.28
CA VAL A 251 -2.51 2.13 12.44
C VAL A 251 -3.32 2.28 11.16
N MET A 252 -2.65 2.51 10.04
CA MET A 252 -3.29 2.68 8.74
C MET A 252 -3.14 1.42 7.89
N SER A 253 -4.26 0.99 7.29
CA SER A 253 -4.35 -0.24 6.50
C SER A 253 -5.25 -0.02 5.28
N ALA A 254 -5.07 -0.83 4.25
CA ALA A 254 -5.93 -0.86 3.06
C ALA A 254 -6.90 -2.05 3.06
N THR A 255 -7.02 -2.79 4.18
CA THR A 255 -7.56 -4.16 4.19
C THR A 255 -8.61 -4.38 5.27
N LEU A 256 -9.50 -5.34 5.03
CA LEU A 256 -10.64 -5.66 5.91
C LEU A 256 -10.25 -6.37 7.23
N ASP A 257 -8.99 -6.77 7.40
CA ASP A 257 -8.50 -7.46 8.61
C ASP A 257 -8.32 -6.52 9.84
N ALA A 258 -8.95 -5.34 9.75
CA ALA A 258 -9.02 -4.28 10.74
C ALA A 258 -9.30 -4.78 12.17
N GLY A 259 -10.17 -5.78 12.31
CA GLY A 259 -10.58 -6.33 13.60
C GLY A 259 -9.42 -6.91 14.40
N LYS A 260 -8.40 -7.49 13.75
CA LYS A 260 -7.17 -7.95 14.42
C LYS A 260 -6.42 -6.77 15.03
N PHE A 261 -6.20 -5.70 14.26
CA PHE A 261 -5.52 -4.48 14.74
C PHE A 261 -6.29 -3.78 15.86
N GLN A 262 -7.62 -3.71 15.77
CA GLN A 262 -8.46 -3.19 16.86
C GLN A 262 -8.29 -4.01 18.15
N THR A 263 -8.46 -5.33 18.07
CA THR A 263 -8.36 -6.24 19.22
C THR A 263 -6.97 -6.21 19.83
N TYR A 264 -5.93 -6.14 18.99
CA TYR A 264 -4.54 -6.02 19.43
C TYR A 264 -4.28 -4.71 20.20
N PHE A 265 -4.78 -3.57 19.70
CA PHE A 265 -4.72 -2.28 20.40
C PHE A 265 -5.94 -2.07 21.32
N ASP A 266 -6.25 -3.07 22.14
CA ASP A 266 -7.19 -3.01 23.27
C ASP A 266 -8.61 -2.53 22.92
N ASN A 267 -9.08 -2.93 21.73
CA ASN A 267 -10.35 -2.51 21.10
C ASN A 267 -10.38 -1.03 20.68
N ALA A 268 -9.24 -0.53 20.19
CA ALA A 268 -9.14 0.79 19.56
C ALA A 268 -10.26 1.04 18.52
N PRO A 269 -10.74 2.29 18.39
CA PRO A 269 -11.75 2.65 17.40
C PRO A 269 -11.26 2.36 15.98
N LEU A 270 -12.19 1.92 15.13
CA LEU A 270 -11.99 1.80 13.68
C LEU A 270 -12.67 2.97 12.96
N MET A 271 -11.89 3.69 12.16
CA MET A 271 -12.39 4.60 11.14
C MET A 271 -12.20 3.96 9.76
N THR A 272 -13.28 3.48 9.16
CA THR A 272 -13.30 3.08 7.75
C THR A 272 -13.62 4.29 6.87
N VAL A 273 -12.79 4.53 5.86
CA VAL A 273 -13.02 5.43 4.74
C VAL A 273 -13.37 4.55 3.53
N PRO A 274 -14.61 4.61 3.00
CA PRO A 274 -14.98 3.83 1.83
C PRO A 274 -14.15 4.27 0.62
N GLY A 275 -13.74 3.31 -0.21
CA GLY A 275 -13.10 3.62 -1.47
C GLY A 275 -14.04 4.30 -2.45
N ARG A 276 -13.43 5.02 -3.40
CA ARG A 276 -14.04 5.32 -4.71
C ARG A 276 -13.35 4.45 -5.76
N THR A 277 -13.30 3.15 -5.54
CA THR A 277 -12.81 2.19 -6.54
C THR A 277 -13.75 2.22 -7.74
N HIS A 278 -13.18 2.41 -8.92
CA HIS A 278 -13.83 1.93 -10.13
C HIS A 278 -13.81 0.39 -10.07
N PRO A 279 -14.89 -0.30 -10.47
CA PRO A 279 -14.94 -1.76 -10.41
C PRO A 279 -13.85 -2.35 -11.31
N VAL A 280 -13.06 -3.28 -10.77
CA VAL A 280 -12.01 -3.98 -11.51
C VAL A 280 -12.49 -5.38 -11.86
N GLU A 281 -12.58 -5.65 -13.16
CA GLU A 281 -12.95 -6.95 -13.70
C GLU A 281 -11.72 -7.88 -13.72
N ILE A 282 -11.88 -9.10 -13.22
CA ILE A 282 -10.78 -10.07 -13.08
C ILE A 282 -10.94 -11.16 -14.14
N PHE A 283 -10.01 -11.20 -15.08
CA PHE A 283 -9.96 -12.20 -16.14
C PHE A 283 -8.93 -13.29 -15.78
N TYR A 284 -9.30 -14.56 -15.99
CA TYR A 284 -8.43 -15.72 -15.81
C TYR A 284 -8.20 -16.41 -17.16
N THR A 285 -7.04 -17.04 -17.34
CA THR A 285 -6.84 -17.95 -18.48
C THR A 285 -7.72 -19.19 -18.33
N PRO A 286 -8.24 -19.77 -19.43
CA PRO A 286 -9.07 -20.98 -19.37
C PRO A 286 -8.27 -22.23 -18.99
N GLU A 287 -6.97 -22.24 -19.28
CA GLU A 287 -6.03 -23.31 -18.96
C GLU A 287 -4.75 -22.75 -18.30
N PRO A 288 -3.98 -23.56 -17.54
CA PRO A 288 -2.73 -23.12 -16.92
C PRO A 288 -1.60 -22.96 -17.95
N GLU A 289 -1.09 -21.73 -18.09
CA GLU A 289 0.06 -21.44 -18.94
C GLU A 289 1.37 -21.98 -18.36
N ARG A 290 2.25 -22.51 -19.23
CA ARG A 290 3.57 -23.03 -18.84
C ARG A 290 4.66 -21.98 -18.88
N ASP A 291 4.67 -21.18 -19.94
CA ASP A 291 5.54 -20.01 -20.04
C ASP A 291 4.72 -18.75 -19.70
N TYR A 292 4.84 -18.33 -18.45
CA TYR A 292 4.13 -17.16 -17.96
C TYR A 292 4.72 -15.85 -18.48
N MET A 293 5.94 -15.85 -19.04
CA MET A 293 6.56 -14.67 -19.64
C MET A 293 6.03 -14.45 -21.06
N GLU A 294 5.94 -15.51 -21.87
CA GLU A 294 5.30 -15.45 -23.19
C GLU A 294 3.82 -15.07 -23.06
N ALA A 295 3.08 -15.69 -22.13
CA ALA A 295 1.68 -15.34 -21.86
C ALA A 295 1.50 -13.89 -21.39
N ALA A 296 2.41 -13.38 -20.54
CA ALA A 296 2.39 -11.99 -20.08
C ALA A 296 2.66 -11.00 -21.22
N ILE A 297 3.69 -11.23 -22.04
CA ILE A 297 4.02 -10.39 -23.20
C ILE A 297 2.86 -10.39 -24.19
N ARG A 298 2.31 -11.56 -24.50
CA ARG A 298 1.13 -11.69 -25.37
C ARG A 298 -0.07 -10.89 -24.86
N THR A 299 -0.30 -10.88 -23.54
CA THR A 299 -1.35 -10.06 -22.89
C THR A 299 -1.06 -8.55 -22.98
N VAL A 300 0.20 -8.10 -22.78
CA VAL A 300 0.58 -6.69 -22.99
C VAL A 300 0.29 -6.24 -24.43
N LEU A 301 0.67 -7.06 -25.42
CA LEU A 301 0.47 -6.76 -26.83
C LEU A 301 -1.02 -6.74 -27.20
N GLN A 302 -1.80 -7.70 -26.70
CA GLN A 302 -3.25 -7.74 -26.90
C GLN A 302 -3.94 -6.50 -26.30
N ILE A 303 -3.59 -6.10 -25.08
CA ILE A 303 -4.13 -4.87 -24.46
C ILE A 303 -3.75 -3.64 -25.28
N HIS A 304 -2.50 -3.54 -25.76
CA HIS A 304 -2.06 -2.38 -26.53
C HIS A 304 -2.74 -2.27 -27.91
N MET A 305 -3.02 -3.40 -28.56
CA MET A 305 -3.59 -3.45 -29.92
C MET A 305 -5.12 -3.51 -29.96
N CYS A 306 -5.79 -4.06 -28.95
CA CYS A 306 -7.23 -4.36 -28.99
C CYS A 306 -8.10 -3.51 -28.06
N GLU A 307 -7.55 -2.92 -26.99
CA GLU A 307 -8.34 -2.10 -26.07
C GLU A 307 -8.52 -0.68 -26.61
N GLU A 308 -9.78 -0.26 -26.81
CA GLU A 308 -10.12 1.10 -27.29
C GLU A 308 -9.93 2.17 -26.21
N GLY A 309 -9.92 1.80 -24.94
CA GLY A 309 -9.77 2.70 -23.79
C GLY A 309 -8.33 3.16 -23.56
N GLU A 310 -8.14 4.45 -23.24
CA GLU A 310 -6.85 4.96 -22.74
C GLU A 310 -6.50 4.36 -21.38
N GLY A 311 -5.20 4.15 -21.13
CA GLY A 311 -4.71 3.59 -19.87
C GLY A 311 -3.35 2.94 -20.00
N ASP A 312 -2.54 3.07 -18.96
CA ASP A 312 -1.24 2.43 -18.83
C ASP A 312 -1.37 1.00 -18.26
N VAL A 313 -0.34 0.18 -18.51
CA VAL A 313 -0.29 -1.22 -18.11
C VAL A 313 0.75 -1.41 -17.00
N LEU A 314 0.40 -2.15 -15.95
CA LEU A 314 1.31 -2.63 -14.93
C LEU A 314 1.45 -4.16 -15.05
N LEU A 315 2.65 -4.63 -15.38
CA LEU A 315 2.97 -6.06 -15.48
C LEU A 315 3.85 -6.48 -14.31
N PHE A 316 3.44 -7.52 -13.58
CA PHE A 316 4.26 -8.13 -12.53
C PHE A 316 5.15 -9.26 -13.06
N LEU A 317 6.47 -9.18 -12.83
CA LEU A 317 7.46 -10.21 -13.17
C LEU A 317 8.42 -10.51 -12.00
N THR A 318 9.26 -11.52 -12.18
CA THR A 318 10.15 -12.09 -11.15
C THR A 318 11.60 -11.56 -11.21
N GLY A 319 11.90 -10.57 -12.04
CA GLY A 319 13.23 -9.98 -12.18
C GLY A 319 13.33 -8.98 -13.32
N GLN A 320 14.54 -8.54 -13.64
CA GLN A 320 14.84 -7.99 -14.97
C GLN A 320 14.63 -9.10 -16.02
N GLU A 321 13.90 -8.80 -17.09
CA GLU A 321 14.40 -8.94 -18.47
C GLU A 321 13.36 -8.51 -19.52
N ARG A 322 13.89 -8.09 -20.68
CA ARG A 322 13.26 -7.77 -21.97
C ARG A 322 12.50 -6.45 -22.10
N GLU A 323 12.96 -5.67 -23.08
CA GLU A 323 12.20 -4.60 -23.71
C GLU A 323 11.25 -5.20 -24.76
N VAL A 324 10.12 -4.55 -25.03
CA VAL A 324 9.22 -4.93 -26.13
C VAL A 324 9.68 -4.24 -27.41
N GLU A 325 9.95 -5.02 -28.46
CA GLU A 325 10.40 -4.50 -29.75
C GLU A 325 9.34 -3.61 -30.43
N SER A 326 9.79 -2.75 -31.35
CA SER A 326 8.93 -1.75 -32.02
C SER A 326 7.86 -2.39 -32.90
N LEU A 327 6.60 -2.20 -32.52
CA LEU A 327 5.40 -2.82 -33.14
C LEU A 327 4.97 -2.18 -34.48
N GLY A 328 5.89 -1.48 -35.17
CA GLY A 328 5.66 -0.90 -36.49
C GLY A 328 5.03 0.50 -36.51
N PRO A 329 4.64 0.99 -37.71
CA PRO A 329 4.19 2.37 -37.92
C PRO A 329 2.72 2.61 -37.52
N ASP A 330 1.84 1.63 -37.70
CA ASP A 330 0.40 1.80 -37.49
C ASP A 330 -0.02 1.69 -36.02
N VAL A 331 0.71 0.89 -35.23
CA VAL A 331 0.50 0.71 -33.79
C VAL A 331 0.98 1.94 -33.00
N GLY A 332 0.31 2.27 -31.89
CA GLY A 332 0.72 3.38 -31.02
C GLY A 332 2.06 3.13 -30.33
N GLU A 333 2.70 4.19 -29.84
CA GLU A 333 3.99 4.05 -29.15
C GLU A 333 3.83 3.34 -27.79
N LEU A 334 4.67 2.34 -27.53
CA LEU A 334 4.65 1.54 -26.31
C LEU A 334 5.90 1.80 -25.46
N LYS A 335 5.76 2.62 -24.43
CA LYS A 335 6.87 3.07 -23.59
C LYS A 335 7.08 2.12 -22.41
N CYS A 336 7.98 1.15 -22.58
CA CYS A 336 8.36 0.22 -21.53
C CYS A 336 9.26 0.91 -20.48
N ILE A 337 8.94 0.75 -19.19
CA ILE A 337 9.73 1.26 -18.07
C ILE A 337 9.89 0.14 -17.03
N PRO A 338 11.11 -0.34 -16.75
CA PRO A 338 11.33 -1.37 -15.74
C PRO A 338 11.25 -0.78 -14.32
N LEU A 339 10.80 -1.57 -13.35
CA LEU A 339 10.78 -1.18 -11.93
C LEU A 339 11.14 -2.35 -11.00
N TYR A 340 12.37 -2.34 -10.49
CA TYR A 340 12.91 -3.32 -9.56
C TYR A 340 13.86 -2.67 -8.54
N SER A 341 14.09 -3.33 -7.39
CA SER A 341 14.65 -2.71 -6.19
C SER A 341 16.10 -2.21 -6.30
N THR A 342 16.90 -2.74 -7.24
CA THR A 342 18.28 -2.33 -7.48
C THR A 342 18.44 -1.19 -8.49
N LEU A 343 17.35 -0.72 -9.12
CA LEU A 343 17.40 0.49 -9.97
C LEU A 343 17.82 1.72 -9.14
N PRO A 344 18.73 2.57 -9.65
CA PRO A 344 18.97 3.91 -9.12
C PRO A 344 17.66 4.74 -8.96
N PRO A 345 17.52 5.55 -7.90
CA PRO A 345 16.27 6.27 -7.61
C PRO A 345 15.76 7.17 -8.74
N ASN A 346 16.65 7.81 -9.50
CA ASN A 346 16.32 8.61 -10.67
C ASN A 346 15.73 7.77 -11.83
N LEU A 347 16.13 6.50 -11.96
CA LEU A 347 15.52 5.57 -12.92
C LEU A 347 14.18 5.01 -12.41
N GLN A 348 14.03 4.80 -11.10
CA GLN A 348 12.74 4.43 -10.51
C GLN A 348 11.68 5.52 -10.68
N GLN A 349 12.06 6.80 -10.55
CA GLN A 349 11.16 7.95 -10.74
C GLN A 349 10.56 8.03 -12.15
N ARG A 350 11.14 7.37 -13.15
CA ARG A 350 10.66 7.38 -14.55
C ARG A 350 9.26 6.81 -14.72
N ILE A 351 8.78 5.98 -13.79
CA ILE A 351 7.40 5.46 -13.81
C ILE A 351 6.33 6.57 -13.72
N PHE A 352 6.69 7.72 -13.16
CA PHE A 352 5.85 8.91 -13.06
C PHE A 352 5.92 9.81 -14.30
N GLU A 353 6.74 9.47 -15.30
CA GLU A 353 6.67 10.11 -16.61
C GLU A 353 5.30 9.86 -17.25
N PRO A 354 4.76 10.82 -18.04
CA PRO A 354 3.54 10.59 -18.80
C PRO A 354 3.75 9.51 -19.88
N PRO A 355 2.67 8.84 -20.31
CA PRO A 355 2.69 8.01 -21.50
C PRO A 355 3.02 8.82 -22.76
N PRO A 356 3.50 8.18 -23.83
CA PRO A 356 3.72 8.83 -25.10
C PRO A 356 2.39 9.32 -25.71
N PRO A 357 2.40 10.41 -26.50
CA PRO A 357 1.18 10.97 -27.09
C PRO A 357 0.56 10.01 -28.13
N LYS A 358 -0.74 10.16 -28.40
CA LYS A 358 -1.40 9.45 -29.49
C LYS A 358 -0.77 9.83 -30.84
N ARG A 359 -0.62 8.85 -31.74
CA ARG A 359 -0.17 9.08 -33.12
C ARG A 359 -1.27 9.79 -33.93
N THR A 360 -0.89 10.42 -35.04
CA THR A 360 -1.80 11.18 -35.92
C THR A 360 -2.85 10.32 -36.62
N ASN A 361 -2.66 9.00 -36.69
CA ASN A 361 -3.66 8.03 -37.13
C ASN A 361 -4.70 7.66 -36.05
N GLY A 362 -4.60 8.24 -34.84
CA GLY A 362 -5.47 7.97 -33.70
C GLY A 362 -4.96 6.89 -32.74
N ALA A 363 -3.90 6.15 -33.09
CA ALA A 363 -3.40 5.04 -32.29
C ALA A 363 -2.89 5.51 -30.91
N ILE A 364 -3.29 4.79 -29.85
CA ILE A 364 -3.07 5.17 -28.46
C ILE A 364 -1.62 4.92 -28.06
N GLY A 365 -0.92 5.93 -27.56
CA GLY A 365 0.35 5.76 -26.87
C GLY A 365 0.11 5.28 -25.43
N ARG A 366 0.88 4.28 -24.97
CA ARG A 366 0.74 3.69 -23.62
C ARG A 366 2.10 3.55 -22.93
N LYS A 367 2.12 3.68 -21.60
CA LYS A 367 3.24 3.28 -20.74
C LYS A 367 3.02 1.84 -20.26
N VAL A 368 4.07 1.03 -20.27
CA VAL A 368 4.08 -0.30 -19.65
C VAL A 368 5.11 -0.29 -18.54
N VAL A 369 4.66 -0.37 -17.30
CA VAL A 369 5.57 -0.52 -16.16
C VAL A 369 5.77 -2.01 -15.90
N VAL A 370 6.97 -2.49 -16.19
CA VAL A 370 7.37 -3.90 -15.99
C VAL A 370 8.01 -3.99 -14.61
N SER A 371 7.23 -4.40 -13.62
CA SER A 371 7.60 -4.32 -12.21
C SER A 371 7.81 -5.66 -11.55
N THR A 372 8.67 -5.69 -10.53
CA THR A 372 8.67 -6.77 -9.53
C THR A 372 7.53 -6.56 -8.52
N ASN A 373 7.48 -7.34 -7.44
CA ASN A 373 6.58 -7.08 -6.31
C ASN A 373 6.89 -5.77 -5.53
N ILE A 374 7.71 -4.86 -6.09
CA ILE A 374 7.93 -3.50 -5.61
C ILE A 374 6.74 -2.57 -5.87
N ALA A 375 5.94 -2.83 -6.91
CA ALA A 375 4.66 -2.15 -7.16
C ALA A 375 3.43 -2.90 -6.59
N GLU A 376 3.64 -3.98 -5.82
CA GLU A 376 2.55 -4.78 -5.24
C GLU A 376 1.85 -4.05 -4.09
N THR A 377 2.59 -3.21 -3.36
CA THR A 377 2.10 -2.35 -2.28
C THR A 377 2.83 -1.01 -2.22
N SER A 378 2.33 -0.08 -1.39
CA SER A 378 2.95 1.22 -1.05
C SER A 378 3.29 2.20 -2.21
N LEU A 379 3.08 1.84 -3.47
CA LEU A 379 3.31 2.69 -4.65
C LEU A 379 2.05 2.80 -5.52
N THR A 380 1.75 4.01 -5.98
CA THR A 380 0.63 4.33 -6.89
C THR A 380 1.18 4.97 -8.14
N ILE A 381 0.82 4.45 -9.32
CA ILE A 381 1.30 4.95 -10.62
C ILE A 381 0.10 5.54 -11.35
N ASP A 382 0.02 6.87 -11.41
CA ASP A 382 -1.06 7.59 -12.09
C ASP A 382 -1.13 7.15 -13.57
N GLY A 383 -2.35 6.87 -14.03
CA GLY A 383 -2.65 6.45 -15.41
C GLY A 383 -2.79 4.93 -15.62
N VAL A 384 -2.40 4.08 -14.66
CA VAL A 384 -2.58 2.61 -14.79
C VAL A 384 -4.06 2.25 -14.75
N VAL A 385 -4.50 1.49 -15.76
CA VAL A 385 -5.86 0.94 -15.89
C VAL A 385 -5.81 -0.60 -15.95
N PHE A 386 -4.78 -1.15 -16.58
CA PHE A 386 -4.65 -2.59 -16.80
C PHE A 386 -3.55 -3.17 -15.91
N VAL A 387 -3.84 -4.29 -15.25
CA VAL A 387 -2.84 -5.06 -14.50
C VAL A 387 -2.73 -6.48 -15.05
N ILE A 388 -1.50 -6.96 -15.22
CA ILE A 388 -1.19 -8.33 -15.61
C ILE A 388 -0.45 -8.99 -14.45
N ASP A 389 -1.05 -10.03 -13.87
CA ASP A 389 -0.47 -10.82 -12.79
C ASP A 389 -0.24 -12.28 -13.22
N PRO A 390 1.01 -12.68 -13.51
CA PRO A 390 1.39 -14.07 -13.74
C PRO A 390 1.31 -14.99 -12.52
N GLY A 391 1.01 -14.48 -11.32
CA GLY A 391 0.86 -15.27 -10.10
C GLY A 391 2.18 -15.65 -9.41
N PHE A 392 3.32 -15.08 -9.80
CA PHE A 392 4.65 -15.43 -9.27
C PHE A 392 5.41 -14.26 -8.64
N ALA A 393 6.24 -14.56 -7.63
CA ALA A 393 7.20 -13.64 -7.02
C ALA A 393 8.51 -14.36 -6.64
N LYS A 394 9.63 -13.62 -6.54
CA LYS A 394 10.81 -14.11 -5.82
C LYS A 394 10.62 -13.90 -4.32
N GLN A 395 10.60 -14.99 -3.55
CA GLN A 395 10.50 -14.96 -2.09
C GLN A 395 11.80 -15.44 -1.45
N LYS A 396 12.14 -14.92 -0.26
CA LYS A 396 13.33 -15.31 0.50
C LYS A 396 13.06 -16.63 1.25
N VAL A 397 13.70 -17.70 0.80
CA VAL A 397 13.56 -19.06 1.32
C VAL A 397 14.84 -19.48 2.03
N TYR A 398 14.79 -19.47 3.36
CA TYR A 398 15.78 -20.11 4.23
C TYR A 398 15.53 -21.63 4.32
N ASN A 399 16.55 -22.44 4.06
CA ASN A 399 16.52 -23.88 4.29
C ASN A 399 17.33 -24.23 5.56
N PRO A 400 16.68 -24.55 6.70
CA PRO A 400 17.36 -24.69 7.98
C PRO A 400 18.34 -25.88 8.04
N ARG A 401 18.18 -26.89 7.17
CA ARG A 401 19.08 -28.05 7.13
C ARG A 401 20.47 -27.76 6.54
N ILE A 402 20.55 -26.77 5.65
CA ILE A 402 21.80 -26.31 5.02
C ILE A 402 22.20 -24.90 5.45
N ARG A 403 21.34 -24.21 6.22
CA ARG A 403 21.49 -22.83 6.71
C ARG A 403 21.72 -21.77 5.61
N VAL A 404 21.23 -22.03 4.40
CA VAL A 404 21.31 -21.11 3.25
C VAL A 404 19.99 -20.37 3.07
N GLU A 405 20.06 -19.05 2.89
CA GLU A 405 18.97 -18.24 2.34
C GLU A 405 19.09 -18.16 0.81
N SER A 406 17.96 -18.27 0.12
CA SER A 406 17.89 -18.24 -1.35
C SER A 406 16.67 -17.43 -1.82
N LEU A 407 16.73 -16.81 -2.99
CA LEU A 407 15.58 -16.18 -3.63
C LEU A 407 14.98 -17.14 -4.65
N LEU A 408 13.87 -17.78 -4.31
CA LEU A 408 13.17 -18.73 -5.18
C LEU A 408 11.94 -18.08 -5.80
N VAL A 409 11.70 -18.36 -7.08
CA VAL A 409 10.42 -18.05 -7.72
C VAL A 409 9.36 -18.98 -7.14
N THR A 410 8.28 -18.41 -6.63
CA THR A 410 7.20 -19.09 -5.92
C THR A 410 5.86 -18.52 -6.35
N ALA A 411 4.82 -19.35 -6.33
CA ALA A 411 3.45 -18.87 -6.50
C ALA A 411 3.09 -17.94 -5.33
N ILE A 412 2.42 -16.84 -5.64
CA ILE A 412 1.99 -15.86 -4.65
C ILE A 412 0.78 -16.34 -3.86
N SER A 413 0.51 -15.74 -2.70
CA SER A 413 -0.71 -16.02 -1.94
C SER A 413 -1.94 -15.47 -2.69
N LYS A 414 -3.14 -16.01 -2.41
CA LYS A 414 -4.41 -15.38 -2.86
C LYS A 414 -4.52 -13.91 -2.45
N ALA A 415 -3.87 -13.57 -1.34
CA ALA A 415 -3.80 -12.24 -0.79
C ALA A 415 -2.88 -11.34 -1.64
N SER A 416 -1.71 -11.82 -2.08
CA SER A 416 -0.85 -11.12 -3.04
C SER A 416 -1.47 -11.02 -4.45
N SER A 417 -2.17 -12.04 -4.94
CA SER A 417 -2.91 -11.92 -6.22
C SER A 417 -4.07 -10.93 -6.08
N GLN A 418 -4.67 -10.85 -4.89
CA GLN A 418 -5.48 -9.70 -4.50
C GLN A 418 -4.62 -8.43 -4.59
N GLN A 419 -3.49 -8.23 -3.88
CA GLN A 419 -2.61 -7.02 -3.97
C GLN A 419 -2.19 -6.57 -5.37
N ARG A 420 -2.18 -7.43 -6.40
CA ARG A 420 -1.74 -7.11 -7.76
C ARG A 420 -2.86 -6.56 -8.64
N ALA A 421 -3.94 -7.33 -8.82
CA ALA A 421 -5.26 -6.74 -9.14
C ALA A 421 -5.61 -5.60 -8.16
N GLY A 422 -4.95 -5.64 -7.01
CA GLY A 422 -4.98 -4.85 -5.80
C GLY A 422 -4.15 -3.58 -5.78
N ARG A 423 -3.55 -3.25 -6.93
CA ARG A 423 -3.54 -1.85 -7.36
C ARG A 423 -4.98 -1.31 -7.57
N ALA A 424 -6.00 -2.14 -7.32
CA ALA A 424 -7.24 -1.84 -6.58
C ALA A 424 -7.66 -2.92 -5.52
N GLY A 425 -7.05 -2.99 -4.30
CA GLY A 425 -7.45 -3.89 -3.16
C GLY A 425 -6.48 -5.01 -2.63
N PRO A 426 -5.92 -4.95 -1.38
CA PRO A 426 -4.86 -5.87 -0.86
C PRO A 426 -5.17 -6.73 0.43
N PRO A 427 -4.45 -7.86 0.72
CA PRO A 427 -3.60 -8.14 1.94
C PRO A 427 -2.45 -9.19 1.66
N GLU A 428 -1.71 -10.01 2.46
CA GLU A 428 -1.14 -10.22 3.85
C GLU A 428 0.10 -11.18 3.68
N THR A 429 1.14 -11.33 4.53
CA THR A 429 1.32 -12.26 5.71
C THR A 429 2.84 -12.44 6.09
N LEU A 430 3.21 -12.94 7.29
CA LEU A 430 4.62 -13.20 7.75
C LEU A 430 4.74 -14.37 8.77
N MET A 431 5.86 -15.13 8.81
CA MET A 431 6.16 -16.08 9.94
C MET A 431 7.63 -16.53 10.18
N ARG A 432 8.65 -16.00 9.48
CA ARG A 432 9.98 -16.68 9.35
C ARG A 432 11.16 -16.11 10.18
N ALA A 433 10.94 -15.08 11.00
CA ALA A 433 12.04 -14.24 11.49
C ALA A 433 12.77 -14.73 12.74
N LEU A 434 12.05 -15.34 13.69
CA LEU A 434 12.55 -15.53 15.06
C LEU A 434 13.69 -16.57 15.16
N GLU A 435 13.63 -17.66 14.38
CA GLU A 435 14.69 -18.69 14.36
C GLU A 435 16.07 -18.12 14.02
N LEU A 436 16.15 -17.11 13.15
CA LEU A 436 17.41 -16.55 12.66
C LEU A 436 18.17 -15.78 13.76
N LEU A 437 17.46 -15.16 14.71
CA LEU A 437 18.07 -14.30 15.73
C LEU A 437 18.75 -15.10 16.84
N ASN A 438 18.14 -16.20 17.31
CA ASN A 438 18.79 -17.11 18.26
C ASN A 438 20.03 -17.77 17.60
N TYR A 439 19.93 -18.23 16.34
CA TYR A 439 21.08 -18.82 15.64
C TYR A 439 22.31 -17.91 15.47
N LEU A 440 22.19 -16.60 15.69
CA LEU A 440 23.28 -15.63 15.65
C LEU A 440 23.77 -15.20 17.06
N ALA A 441 23.18 -15.78 18.12
CA ALA A 441 23.29 -15.36 19.51
C ALA A 441 22.91 -13.89 19.74
N ALA A 442 22.00 -13.35 18.91
CA ALA A 442 21.45 -12.00 19.09
C ALA A 442 20.36 -11.97 20.16
N ILE A 443 19.57 -13.05 20.23
CA ILE A 443 18.77 -13.41 21.39
C ILE A 443 19.28 -14.74 21.96
N ASP A 444 18.99 -15.02 23.22
CA ASP A 444 19.27 -16.32 23.85
C ASP A 444 18.13 -17.34 23.66
N ASP A 445 18.24 -18.49 24.34
CA ASP A 445 17.25 -19.58 24.27
C ASP A 445 15.93 -19.29 25.02
N ASP A 446 15.92 -18.35 25.96
CA ASP A 446 14.70 -17.84 26.60
C ASP A 446 14.04 -16.72 25.76
N GLY A 447 14.80 -16.13 24.84
CA GLY A 447 14.36 -15.14 23.85
C GLY A 447 14.76 -13.70 24.16
N GLU A 448 15.58 -13.49 25.20
CA GLU A 448 16.02 -12.16 25.65
C GLU A 448 17.21 -11.65 24.82
N LEU A 449 17.33 -10.31 24.71
CA LEU A 449 18.36 -9.67 23.88
C LEU A 449 19.74 -9.75 24.56
N THR A 450 20.72 -10.33 23.88
CA THR A 450 22.10 -10.43 24.40
C THR A 450 22.86 -9.11 24.23
N GLU A 451 23.96 -8.91 24.96
CA GLU A 451 24.88 -7.78 24.76
C GLU A 451 25.40 -7.70 23.31
N LEU A 452 25.67 -8.87 22.71
CA LEU A 452 26.00 -9.01 21.30
C LEU A 452 24.83 -8.60 20.38
N GLY A 453 23.60 -9.01 20.69
CA GLY A 453 22.39 -8.62 19.96
C GLY A 453 22.12 -7.13 20.01
N SER A 454 22.33 -6.51 21.17
CA SER A 454 22.26 -5.05 21.35
C SER A 454 23.27 -4.33 20.46
N MET A 455 24.54 -4.77 20.45
CA MET A 455 25.54 -4.22 19.52
C MET A 455 25.18 -4.46 18.04
N MET A 456 24.63 -5.64 17.71
CA MET A 456 24.24 -5.98 16.33
C MET A 456 23.11 -5.09 15.80
N ALA A 457 22.11 -4.76 16.63
CA ALA A 457 20.92 -4.02 16.21
C ALA A 457 21.18 -2.53 15.90
N GLU A 458 22.22 -1.94 16.51
CA GLU A 458 22.69 -0.59 16.17
C GLU A 458 23.12 -0.48 14.70
N PHE A 459 23.72 -1.54 14.13
CA PHE A 459 24.21 -1.49 12.76
C PHE A 459 23.06 -1.42 11.73
N PRO A 460 23.20 -0.60 10.66
CA PRO A 460 22.35 -0.65 9.47
C PRO A 460 22.69 -1.85 8.57
N LEU A 461 22.72 -3.05 9.16
CA LEU A 461 23.12 -4.30 8.53
C LEU A 461 22.08 -5.40 8.76
N ASP A 462 22.09 -6.40 7.88
CA ASP A 462 21.33 -7.64 8.12
C ASP A 462 22.04 -8.41 9.26
N PRO A 463 21.33 -9.13 10.15
CA PRO A 463 21.92 -9.69 11.37
C PRO A 463 23.19 -10.52 11.16
N GLN A 464 23.27 -11.30 10.07
CA GLN A 464 24.49 -12.05 9.71
C GLN A 464 25.69 -11.12 9.43
N LEU A 465 25.47 -10.01 8.74
CA LEU A 465 26.50 -9.01 8.41
C LEU A 465 26.87 -8.18 9.64
N ALA A 466 25.91 -7.80 10.48
CA ALA A 466 26.17 -7.13 11.76
C ALA A 466 27.07 -8.00 12.65
N LYS A 467 26.74 -9.29 12.79
CA LYS A 467 27.56 -10.26 13.52
C LYS A 467 28.95 -10.44 12.92
N MET A 468 29.07 -10.46 11.59
CA MET A 468 30.35 -10.58 10.89
C MET A 468 31.26 -9.36 11.14
N VAL A 469 30.72 -8.13 11.08
CA VAL A 469 31.48 -6.91 11.39
C VAL A 469 31.94 -6.91 12.84
N ILE A 470 31.06 -7.18 13.81
CA ILE A 470 31.43 -7.20 15.24
C ILE A 470 32.50 -8.26 15.52
N ALA A 471 32.32 -9.49 15.01
CA ALA A 471 33.28 -10.57 15.22
C ALA A 471 34.64 -10.32 14.54
N SER A 472 34.70 -9.55 13.45
CA SER A 472 35.97 -9.31 12.72
C SER A 472 37.05 -8.61 13.55
N CYS A 473 36.65 -7.93 14.64
CA CYS A 473 37.55 -7.38 15.64
C CYS A 473 38.40 -8.48 16.31
N ASP A 474 37.79 -9.62 16.67
CA ASP A 474 38.46 -10.76 17.30
C ASP A 474 39.51 -11.40 16.37
N TYR A 475 39.29 -11.30 15.06
CA TYR A 475 40.17 -11.82 14.00
C TYR A 475 41.17 -10.78 13.46
N ASN A 476 41.17 -9.55 13.98
CA ASN A 476 42.04 -8.44 13.56
C ASN A 476 41.93 -8.09 12.05
N CYS A 477 40.77 -8.30 11.44
CA CYS A 477 40.52 -8.08 10.01
C CYS A 477 39.33 -7.13 9.75
N SER A 478 39.07 -6.21 10.68
CA SER A 478 37.87 -5.37 10.68
C SER A 478 37.84 -4.32 9.58
N ASN A 479 38.99 -3.84 9.07
CA ASN A 479 39.03 -2.93 7.92
C ASN A 479 38.61 -3.65 6.63
N GLU A 480 39.09 -4.87 6.45
CA GLU A 480 38.82 -5.74 5.32
C GLU A 480 37.36 -6.20 5.36
N ILE A 481 36.87 -6.64 6.52
CA ILE A 481 35.48 -7.07 6.69
C ILE A 481 34.50 -5.89 6.60
N LEU A 482 34.84 -4.69 7.07
CA LEU A 482 34.01 -3.49 6.85
C LEU A 482 33.90 -3.18 5.35
N SER A 483 35.02 -3.29 4.60
CA SER A 483 35.05 -3.09 3.15
C SER A 483 34.24 -4.16 2.40
N VAL A 484 34.40 -5.44 2.78
CA VAL A 484 33.59 -6.56 2.24
C VAL A 484 32.12 -6.39 2.57
N THR A 485 31.78 -5.94 3.78
CA THR A 485 30.40 -5.68 4.19
C THR A 485 29.79 -4.49 3.44
N ALA A 486 30.58 -3.45 3.16
CA ALA A 486 30.16 -2.34 2.30
C ALA A 486 29.88 -2.81 0.87
N MET A 487 30.71 -3.69 0.30
CA MET A 487 30.45 -4.29 -1.02
C MET A 487 29.21 -5.21 -1.02
N LEU A 488 29.00 -5.99 0.04
CA LEU A 488 27.85 -6.91 0.18
C LEU A 488 26.53 -6.21 0.55
N SER A 489 26.58 -4.96 1.01
CA SER A 489 25.39 -4.14 1.32
C SER A 489 25.14 -3.00 0.34
N GLY A 490 26.12 -2.68 -0.50
CA GLY A 490 25.92 -2.01 -1.80
C GLY A 490 25.31 -2.94 -2.85
N ASN A 491 25.07 -2.39 -4.04
CA ASN A 491 24.66 -3.21 -5.18
C ASN A 491 25.85 -4.02 -5.71
N ASN A 492 25.61 -5.24 -6.19
CA ASN A 492 26.60 -6.00 -6.97
C ASN A 492 26.96 -5.23 -8.25
N GLU A 493 28.10 -4.56 -8.28
CA GLU A 493 28.74 -4.06 -9.51
C GLU A 493 29.46 -5.21 -10.26
N SER A 494 28.74 -6.31 -10.47
CA SER A 494 29.17 -7.37 -11.37
C SER A 494 28.98 -6.91 -12.82
N CYS A 495 29.94 -6.15 -13.35
CA CYS A 495 29.99 -5.77 -14.75
C CYS A 495 29.90 -7.01 -15.65
N ASP A 496 28.86 -7.08 -16.49
CA ASP A 496 28.68 -8.19 -17.41
C ASP A 496 29.73 -8.13 -18.55
N PRO A 497 30.53 -9.19 -18.77
CA PRO A 497 31.43 -9.25 -19.91
C PRO A 497 30.74 -9.22 -21.28
N SER A 498 29.42 -9.44 -21.36
CA SER A 498 28.66 -9.40 -22.63
C SER A 498 28.36 -8.00 -23.17
N LEU A 499 28.96 -6.94 -22.58
CA LEU A 499 28.80 -5.54 -22.97
C LEU A 499 30.07 -4.91 -23.58
N TRP A 500 30.97 -5.75 -24.12
CA TRP A 500 32.21 -5.37 -24.81
C TRP A 500 32.31 -6.02 -26.20
#